data_AF-A0A9E4Y7K7-F1
#
_entry.id   AF-A0A9E4Y7K7-F1
#
_cell.length_a   1.000
_cell.length_b   1.000
_cell.length_c   1.000
_cell.angle_alpha   90.00
_cell.angle_beta   90.00
_cell.angle_gamma   90.00
#
_symmetry.space_group_name_H-M   'P 1'
#
loop_
_entity.id
_entity.type
_entity.pdbx_description
1 polymer ?
#
loop_
_entity_poly.entity_id
_entity_poly.type
_entity_poly.pdbx_seq_one_letter_code
_entity_poly.pdbx_strand_id
1 'polypeptide(L)' 'MKFPDNQSLNIWWPNDHAWCVATEIDLQSTYVGGSAACIDSVLNHPVLEAFPVNPGDRIDFGSDTINC' A
#
# COMPACT_ATOMS: atom_id res chain seq x y z
N MET A 1 21.52 17.69 2.09
CA MET A 1 20.64 16.53 1.87
C MET A 1 19.52 17.01 0.95
N LYS A 2 19.44 16.52 -0.30
CA LYS A 2 18.32 16.85 -1.20
C LYS A 2 17.21 15.85 -0.93
N PHE A 3 16.05 16.31 -0.49
CA PHE A 3 14.84 15.49 -0.49
C PHE A 3 14.37 15.38 -1.96
N PRO A 4 14.00 14.19 -2.45
CA PRO A 4 13.40 14.08 -3.78
C PRO A 4 12.06 14.83 -3.79
N ASP A 5 11.82 15.60 -4.85
CA ASP A 5 10.58 16.22 -5.30
C ASP A 5 9.37 16.19 -4.35
N ASN A 6 9.36 17.00 -3.27
CA ASN A 6 8.20 17.31 -2.41
C ASN A 6 7.15 16.18 -2.22
N GLN A 7 7.59 14.92 -2.08
CA GLN A 7 6.67 13.81 -1.89
C GLN A 7 6.25 13.75 -0.44
N SER A 8 4.96 13.59 -0.22
CA SER A 8 4.41 13.43 1.12
C SER A 8 4.82 12.09 1.72
N LEU A 9 5.00 12.01 3.04
CA LEU A 9 5.34 10.74 3.70
C LEU A 9 4.18 9.73 3.69
N ASN A 10 2.95 10.18 3.42
CA ASN A 10 1.77 9.32 3.33
C ASN A 10 1.58 8.71 1.94
N ILE A 11 2.07 9.34 0.86
CA ILE A 11 2.04 8.75 -0.49
C ILE A 11 3.31 9.07 -1.30
N TRP A 12 3.95 8.04 -1.85
CA TRP A 12 5.24 8.18 -2.55
C TRP A 12 5.44 7.15 -3.67
N TRP A 13 6.40 7.46 -4.55
CA TRP A 13 6.79 6.65 -5.70
C TRP A 13 8.32 6.62 -5.86
N PRO A 14 8.90 5.53 -6.42
CA PRO A 14 10.23 5.57 -6.98
C PRO A 14 10.28 6.51 -8.20
N ASN A 15 11.46 6.97 -8.59
CA ASN A 15 11.64 7.93 -9.70
C ASN A 15 11.09 7.43 -11.04
N ASP A 16 11.02 6.12 -11.26
CA ASP A 16 10.48 5.52 -12.50
C ASP A 16 8.95 5.28 -12.45
N HIS A 17 8.30 5.62 -11.33
CA HIS A 17 6.87 5.46 -11.09
C HIS A 17 6.37 4.03 -11.28
N ALA A 18 7.25 3.02 -11.12
CA ALA A 18 6.91 1.62 -11.35
C ALA A 18 5.91 1.05 -10.31
N TRP A 19 5.83 1.65 -9.12
CA TRP A 19 4.90 1.30 -8.04
C TRP A 19 4.62 2.52 -7.16
N CYS A 20 3.58 2.45 -6.33
CA CYS A 20 3.13 3.47 -5.40
C CYS A 20 2.97 2.84 -4.02
N VAL A 21 3.25 3.60 -2.97
CA VAL A 21 2.83 3.24 -1.61
C VAL A 21 1.98 4.36 -1.04
N ALA A 22 0.88 3.98 -0.40
CA ALA A 22 -0.01 4.86 0.33
C ALA A 22 -0.21 4.33 1.76
N THR A 23 0.01 5.18 2.75
CA THR A 23 -0.23 4.90 4.17
C THR A 23 -0.97 6.07 4.79
N GLU A 24 -2.03 5.81 5.53
CA GLU A 24 -2.86 6.86 6.13
C GLU A 24 -2.99 6.64 7.62
N ILE A 25 -3.08 7.73 8.38
CA ILE A 25 -3.12 7.68 9.85
C ILE A 25 -4.36 6.96 10.39
N ASP A 26 -5.45 7.00 9.62
CA ASP A 26 -6.74 6.44 10.01
C ASP A 26 -6.96 5.02 9.44
N LEU A 27 -6.05 4.53 8.59
CA LEU A 27 -6.14 3.19 8.02
C LEU A 27 -5.25 2.20 8.78
N GLN A 28 -5.69 0.96 8.88
CA GLN A 28 -4.96 -0.10 9.58
C GLN A 28 -3.91 -0.80 8.72
N SER A 29 -3.78 -0.41 7.45
CA SER A 29 -2.92 -1.08 6.48
C SER A 29 -2.25 -0.07 5.57
N THR A 30 -1.04 -0.43 5.13
CA THR A 30 -0.33 0.25 4.06
C THR A 30 -0.66 -0.41 2.74
N TYR A 31 -1.01 0.38 1.73
CA TYR A 31 -1.36 -0.10 0.41
C TYR A 31 -0.19 0.09 -0.55
N VAL A 32 0.10 -0.95 -1.32
CA VAL A 32 1.11 -0.92 -2.38
C VAL A 32 0.41 -1.21 -3.71
N GLY A 33 0.58 -0.31 -4.68
CA GLY A 33 0.06 -0.47 -6.03
C GLY A 33 1.21 -0.59 -7.03
N GLY A 34 1.11 -1.50 -7.99
CA GLY A 34 2.16 -1.73 -8.99
C GLY A 34 1.73 -2.74 -10.03
N SER A 35 2.68 -3.18 -10.87
CA SER A 35 2.45 -4.30 -11.78
C SER A 35 2.19 -5.60 -11.02
N ALA A 36 1.56 -6.59 -11.67
CA ALA A 36 1.31 -7.90 -11.07
C ALA A 36 2.60 -8.54 -10.51
N ALA A 37 3.71 -8.49 -11.25
CA ALA A 37 5.00 -9.02 -10.80
C ALA A 37 5.57 -8.29 -9.57
N CYS A 38 5.32 -6.97 -9.47
CA CYS A 38 5.71 -6.19 -8.30
C CYS A 38 4.89 -6.62 -7.08
N ILE A 39 3.56 -6.75 -7.23
CA ILE A 39 2.68 -7.18 -6.14
C ILE A 39 2.96 -8.63 -5.73
N ASP A 40 3.20 -9.54 -6.68
CA ASP A 40 3.60 -10.91 -6.39
C ASP A 40 4.89 -10.96 -5.54
N SER A 41 5.83 -10.05 -5.80
CA SER A 41 7.06 -9.97 -5.00
C SER A 41 6.80 -9.52 -3.55
N VAL A 42 5.86 -8.60 -3.35
CA VAL A 42 5.44 -8.14 -2.03
C VAL A 42 4.71 -9.25 -1.28
N LEU A 43 3.75 -9.92 -1.93
CA LEU A 43 2.96 -11.00 -1.34
C LEU A 43 3.81 -12.21 -0.94
N ASN A 44 4.89 -12.50 -1.68
CA ASN A 44 5.79 -13.61 -1.39
C ASN A 44 6.96 -13.21 -0.47
N HIS A 45 7.03 -11.97 0.01
CA HIS A 45 8.14 -11.53 0.85
C HIS A 45 7.99 -12.08 2.29
N PRO A 46 8.97 -12.83 2.82
CA PRO A 46 8.78 -13.66 4.01
C PRO A 46 8.59 -12.89 5.32
N VAL A 47 8.87 -11.58 5.34
CA VAL A 47 8.71 -10.73 6.54
C VAL A 47 7.51 -9.79 6.46
N LEU A 48 6.78 -9.80 5.34
CA LEU A 48 5.60 -8.97 5.17
C LEU A 48 4.35 -9.82 5.40
N GLU A 49 3.45 -9.31 6.23
CA GLU A 49 2.05 -9.74 6.19
C GLU A 49 1.36 -8.92 5.11
N ALA A 50 0.95 -9.59 4.03
CA ALA A 50 0.36 -8.93 2.88
C ALA A 50 -0.74 -9.79 2.27
N PHE A 51 -1.80 -9.14 1.81
CA PHE A 51 -2.94 -9.77 1.17
C PHE A 51 -3.27 -9.02 -0.13
N PRO A 52 -3.71 -9.73 -1.19
CA PRO A 52 -4.20 -9.06 -2.38
C PRO A 52 -5.50 -8.32 -2.06
N VAL A 53 -5.67 -7.14 -2.66
CA VAL A 53 -6.89 -6.34 -2.53
C VAL A 53 -7.38 -5.90 -3.91
N ASN A 54 -8.68 -5.76 -4.05
CA ASN A 54 -9.33 -5.22 -5.24
C ASN A 54 -9.68 -3.74 -5.02
N PRO A 55 -9.74 -2.92 -6.09
CA PRO A 55 -10.14 -1.50 -5.97
C PRO A 55 -11.54 -1.27 -5.39
N GLY A 56 -12.40 -2.29 -5.39
CA GLY A 56 -13.74 -2.23 -4.81
C GLY A 56 -13.83 -2.65 -3.35
N ASP A 57 -12.73 -3.14 -2.76
CA ASP A 57 -12.72 -3.57 -1.37
C ASP A 57 -12.84 -2.35 -0.45
N ARG A 58 -13.65 -2.48 0.60
CA ARG A 58 -13.72 -1.44 1.63
C ARG A 58 -12.47 -1.49 2.48
N ILE A 59 -11.96 -0.31 2.80
CA ILE A 59 -10.72 -0.13 3.57
C ILE A 59 -10.96 0.54 4.93
N ASP A 60 -12.22 0.89 5.22
CA ASP A 60 -12.61 1.56 6.45
C ASP A 60 -12.96 0.56 7.56
N PHE A 61 -13.20 1.07 8.76
CA PHE A 61 -13.59 0.28 9.93
C PHE A 61 -14.83 -0.59 9.68
N GLY A 62 -15.74 -0.18 8.79
CA GLY A 62 -16.96 -0.95 8.48
C GLY A 62 -16.72 -2.16 7.59
N SER A 63 -15.48 -2.44 7.19
CA SER A 63 -15.09 -3.66 6.49
C SER A 63 -15.04 -4.89 7.41
N ASP A 64 -14.79 -4.70 8.71
CA ASP A 64 -14.90 -5.77 9.69
C ASP A 64 -16.39 -6.08 9.94
N THR A 65 -16.79 -7.30 9.60
CA THR A 65 -18.16 -7.80 9.81
C THR A 65 -18.21 -8.94 10.84
N ILE A 66 -17.06 -9.30 11.41
CA ILE A 66 -16.93 -10.41 12.36
C ILE A 66 -16.79 -9.88 13.79
N ASN A 67 -15.88 -8.92 14.02
CA ASN A 67 -15.56 -8.42 15.36
C ASN A 67 -15.97 -6.96 15.59
N CYS A 68 -16.82 -6.42 14.71
CA CYS A 68 -17.33 -5.05 14.78
C CYS A 68 -18.02 -4.72 16.11
#